data_AF-A0A7S4DLH5-F1
#
_entry.id   AF-A0A7S4DLH5-F1
#
_cell.length_a   1.000
_cell.length_b   1.000
_cell.length_c   1.000
_cell.angle_alpha   90.00
_cell.angle_beta   90.00
_cell.angle_gamma   90.00
#
_symmetry.space_group_name_H-M   'P 1'
#
loop_
_entity.id
_entity.type
_entity.pdbx_description
1 polymer ?
#
loop_
_entity_poly.entity_id
_entity_poly.type
_entity_poly.pdbx_seq_one_letter_code
_entity_poly.pdbx_strand_id
1 'polypeptide(L)'
;MLQVWGCGLCTFENQLRDETCVMCNNLRPKLSEEQEKVLHKGKWKCERCTYLNPKHEKTCEVCKFKRPLTKEEEEEERRSSEEEKNQKHRCPACFQTTRQSDLRSLSCKHAFCGNCWVRQIVSSMQNHNADKIRCMQPYCSHLLLKQEATLTLTLTLTLT
;
A
#
# COMPACT_ATOMS: atom_id res chain seq x y z
N MET A 1 -16.01 -16.65 17.72
CA MET A 1 -15.78 -17.22 19.06
C MET A 1 -14.34 -16.94 19.44
N LEU A 2 -14.09 -16.35 20.62
CA LEU A 2 -12.73 -16.15 21.12
C LEU A 2 -12.09 -17.52 21.36
N GLN A 3 -10.83 -17.71 20.96
CA GLN A 3 -10.15 -18.96 21.25
C GLN A 3 -9.80 -19.04 22.75
N VAL A 4 -10.11 -20.17 23.37
CA VAL A 4 -9.96 -20.45 24.81
C VAL A 4 -9.24 -21.78 25.04
N TRP A 5 -8.73 -22.00 26.25
CA TRP A 5 -8.22 -23.30 26.70
C TRP A 5 -8.87 -23.71 28.02
N GLY A 6 -9.29 -24.97 28.13
CA GLY A 6 -9.87 -25.53 29.34
C GLY A 6 -8.79 -26.00 30.33
N CYS A 7 -8.93 -25.64 31.60
CA CYS A 7 -8.03 -26.12 32.65
C CYS A 7 -8.25 -27.62 32.94
N GLY A 8 -7.20 -28.43 32.87
CA GLY A 8 -7.31 -29.87 33.17
C GLY A 8 -7.65 -30.23 34.62
N LEU A 9 -7.51 -29.31 35.58
CA LEU A 9 -7.84 -29.55 37.00
C LEU A 9 -9.23 -29.08 37.39
N CYS A 10 -9.63 -27.89 36.96
CA CYS A 10 -10.89 -27.27 37.39
C CYS A 10 -11.85 -26.95 36.25
N THR A 11 -11.54 -27.41 35.03
CA THR A 11 -12.34 -27.27 33.79
C THR A 11 -12.67 -25.86 33.31
N PHE A 12 -12.21 -24.83 34.03
CA PHE A 12 -12.43 -23.43 33.65
C PHE A 12 -11.85 -23.09 32.27
N GLU A 13 -12.62 -22.35 31.46
CA GLU A 13 -12.20 -21.86 30.14
C GLU A 13 -11.44 -20.53 30.27
N ASN A 14 -10.14 -20.58 30.05
CA ASN A 14 -9.23 -19.43 30.10
C ASN A 14 -9.02 -18.84 28.71
N GLN A 15 -8.57 -17.58 28.63
CA GLN A 15 -8.22 -16.98 27.35
C GLN A 15 -6.89 -17.58 26.84
N LEU A 16 -6.71 -17.68 25.53
CA LEU A 16 -5.45 -18.19 24.95
C LEU A 16 -4.20 -17.40 25.35
N ARG A 17 -4.34 -16.15 25.79
CA ARG A 17 -3.22 -15.33 26.27
C ARG A 17 -2.78 -15.66 27.70
N ASP A 18 -3.62 -16.35 28.46
CA ASP A 18 -3.35 -16.65 29.87
C ASP A 18 -2.43 -17.87 29.97
N GLU A 19 -1.32 -17.74 30.70
CA GLU A 19 -0.35 -18.82 30.93
C GLU A 19 -0.71 -19.71 32.14
N THR A 20 -1.59 -19.22 33.01
CA THR A 20 -2.13 -19.93 34.17
C THR A 20 -3.65 -19.84 34.19
N CYS A 21 -4.29 -20.82 34.84
CA CYS A 21 -5.72 -20.80 35.04
C CYS A 21 -6.11 -19.69 36.03
N VAL A 22 -7.01 -18.78 35.66
CA VAL A 22 -7.41 -17.66 36.54
C VAL A 22 -8.16 -18.13 37.79
N MET A 23 -8.74 -19.34 37.77
CA MET A 23 -9.50 -19.89 38.90
C MET A 23 -8.66 -20.66 39.90
N CYS A 24 -7.66 -21.41 39.44
CA CYS A 24 -6.89 -22.33 40.29
C CYS A 24 -5.37 -22.18 40.15
N ASN A 25 -4.92 -21.16 39.42
CA ASN A 25 -3.52 -20.80 39.13
C ASN A 25 -2.67 -21.90 38.47
N ASN A 26 -3.32 -22.97 38.00
CA ASN A 26 -2.62 -24.11 37.44
C ASN A 26 -2.10 -23.78 36.04
N LEU A 27 -0.88 -24.22 35.71
CA LEU A 27 -0.22 -23.87 34.46
C LEU A 27 -1.01 -24.37 33.25
N ARG A 28 -1.01 -23.56 32.19
CA ARG A 28 -1.47 -24.00 30.88
C ARG A 28 -0.58 -25.16 30.40
N PRO A 29 -1.16 -26.27 29.91
CA PRO A 29 -0.37 -27.33 29.30
C PRO A 29 0.45 -26.78 28.12
N LYS A 30 1.77 -26.98 28.15
CA LYS A 30 2.62 -26.73 26.99
C LYS A 30 2.33 -27.78 25.94
N LEU A 31 1.98 -27.33 24.74
CA LEU A 31 1.83 -28.20 23.57
C LEU A 31 3.22 -28.58 23.06
N SER A 32 3.35 -29.77 22.47
CA SER A 32 4.55 -30.11 21.71
C SER A 32 4.65 -29.25 20.45
N GLU A 33 5.85 -29.13 19.87
CA GLU A 33 6.05 -28.39 18.62
C GLU A 33 5.14 -28.89 17.49
N GLU A 34 4.92 -30.21 17.40
CA GLU A 34 4.02 -30.81 16.42
C GLU A 34 2.56 -30.38 16.65
N GLN A 35 2.12 -30.38 17.91
CA GLN A 35 0.76 -29.98 18.28
C GLN A 35 0.52 -28.49 18.00
N GLU A 36 1.51 -27.63 18.26
CA GLU A 36 1.44 -26.22 17.91
C GLU A 36 1.41 -26.00 16.39
N LYS A 37 2.25 -26.71 15.63
CA LYS A 37 2.26 -26.65 14.16
C LYS A 37 0.91 -27.03 13.56
N VAL A 38 0.27 -28.07 14.08
CA VAL A 38 -1.07 -28.48 13.63
C VAL A 38 -2.11 -27.42 13.97
N LEU A 39 -2.11 -26.91 15.20
CA LEU A 39 -3.07 -25.90 15.66
C LEU A 39 -2.95 -24.58 14.90
N HIS A 40 -1.73 -24.18 14.54
CA HIS A 40 -1.42 -22.94 13.84
C HIS A 40 -1.38 -23.09 12.31
N LYS A 41 -1.60 -24.29 11.77
CA LYS A 41 -1.58 -24.51 10.32
C LYS A 41 -2.59 -23.60 9.63
N GLY A 42 -2.10 -22.76 8.71
CA GLY A 42 -2.94 -21.80 7.99
C GLY A 42 -3.44 -20.63 8.83
N LYS A 43 -2.80 -20.34 9.98
CA LYS A 43 -3.11 -19.20 10.86
C LYS A 43 -1.85 -18.44 11.24
N TRP A 44 -1.99 -17.20 11.68
CA TRP A 44 -0.90 -16.40 12.25
C TRP A 44 -1.28 -15.85 13.62
N LYS A 45 -0.34 -15.91 14.56
CA LYS A 45 -0.50 -15.40 15.92
C LYS A 45 -0.25 -13.90 15.91
N CYS A 46 -1.24 -13.12 16.35
CA CYS A 46 -1.07 -11.68 16.49
C CYS A 46 -0.05 -11.37 17.59
N GLU A 47 1.00 -10.62 17.27
CA GLU A 47 2.04 -10.26 18.24
C GLU A 47 1.55 -9.30 19.33
N ARG A 48 0.44 -8.59 19.10
CA ARG A 48 -0.12 -7.63 20.06
C ARG A 48 -1.14 -8.24 21.02
N CYS A 49 -1.99 -9.14 20.55
CA CYS A 49 -3.10 -9.69 21.35
C CYS A 49 -3.17 -11.21 21.35
N THR A 50 -2.23 -11.90 20.70
CA THR A 50 -2.08 -13.36 20.62
C THR A 50 -3.18 -14.12 19.88
N TYR A 51 -4.21 -13.44 19.37
CA TYR A 51 -5.29 -14.07 18.59
C TYR A 51 -4.74 -14.76 17.32
N LEU A 52 -5.20 -15.98 17.03
CA LEU A 52 -4.82 -16.72 15.81
C LEU A 52 -5.78 -16.36 14.68
N ASN A 53 -5.29 -15.52 13.78
CA ASN A 53 -6.03 -15.07 12.61
C ASN A 53 -5.85 -16.05 11.44
N PRO A 54 -6.80 -16.16 10.50
CA PRO A 54 -6.60 -16.87 9.25
C PRO A 54 -5.39 -16.32 8.46
N LYS A 55 -4.61 -17.17 7.79
CA LYS A 55 -3.39 -16.75 7.06
C LYS A 55 -3.65 -15.69 5.98
N HIS A 56 -4.84 -15.69 5.37
CA HIS A 56 -5.21 -14.70 4.34
C HIS A 56 -5.53 -13.31 4.92
N GLU A 57 -5.81 -13.22 6.22
CA GLU A 57 -6.08 -11.93 6.86
C GLU A 57 -4.79 -11.14 7.03
N LYS A 58 -4.78 -9.90 6.53
CA LYS A 58 -3.62 -9.00 6.61
C LYS A 58 -3.56 -8.21 7.93
N THR A 59 -4.63 -8.24 8.71
CA THR A 59 -4.75 -7.52 9.99
C THR A 59 -5.47 -8.38 11.00
N CYS A 60 -5.14 -8.19 12.28
CA CYS A 60 -5.77 -8.92 13.36
C CYS A 60 -7.25 -8.55 13.44
N GLU A 61 -8.13 -9.54 13.47
CA GLU A 61 -9.58 -9.33 13.55
C GLU A 61 -9.95 -8.56 14.83
N VAL A 62 -9.28 -8.88 15.95
CA VAL A 62 -9.56 -8.35 17.29
C VAL A 62 -8.98 -6.96 17.50
N CYS A 63 -7.69 -6.76 17.22
CA CYS A 63 -6.98 -5.52 17.56
C CYS A 63 -6.50 -4.69 16.37
N LYS A 64 -6.79 -5.13 15.14
CA LYS A 64 -6.42 -4.48 13.87
C LYS A 64 -4.91 -4.32 13.61
N PHE A 65 -4.07 -4.90 14.47
CA PHE A 65 -2.62 -4.91 14.25
C PHE A 65 -2.28 -5.65 12.96
N LYS A 66 -1.36 -5.11 12.16
CA LYS A 66 -0.97 -5.71 10.88
C LYS A 66 -0.29 -7.06 11.10
N ARG A 67 -0.51 -7.98 10.17
CA ARG A 67 0.21 -9.25 10.13
C ARG A 67 1.69 -8.98 9.83
N PRO A 68 2.63 -9.54 10.60
CA PRO A 68 4.03 -9.59 10.22
C PRO A 68 4.19 -10.42 8.94
N LEU A 69 4.92 -9.88 7.98
CA LEU A 69 5.29 -10.59 6.75
C LEU A 69 6.46 -11.53 7.04
N THR A 70 6.54 -12.64 6.32
CA THR A 70 7.78 -13.44 6.31
C THR A 70 8.84 -12.74 5.48
N LYS A 71 10.12 -13.09 5.66
CA LYS A 71 11.22 -12.50 4.87
C LYS A 71 10.99 -12.67 3.37
N GLU A 72 10.46 -13.83 2.97
CA GLU A 72 10.14 -14.14 1.59
C GLU A 72 9.01 -13.24 1.06
N GLU A 73 7.94 -13.04 1.86
CA GLU A 73 6.84 -12.13 1.50
C GLU A 73 7.32 -10.67 1.42
N GLU A 74 8.19 -10.24 2.34
CA GLU A 74 8.81 -8.91 2.31
C GLU A 74 9.69 -8.71 1.07
N GLU A 75 10.47 -9.72 0.68
CA GLU A 75 11.28 -9.69 -0.53
C GLU A 75 10.44 -9.67 -1.81
N GLU A 76 9.35 -10.42 -1.84
CA GLU A 76 8.41 -10.43 -2.96
C GLU A 76 7.71 -9.07 -3.11
N GLU A 77 7.17 -8.50 -2.03
CA GLU A 77 6.58 -7.15 -2.06
C GLU A 77 7.58 -6.09 -2.53
N ARG A 78 8.84 -6.18 -2.07
CA ARG A 78 9.91 -5.27 -2.49
C ARG A 78 10.19 -5.39 -3.99
N ARG A 79 10.33 -6.62 -4.50
CA ARG A 79 10.55 -6.91 -5.92
C ARG A 79 9.40 -6.40 -6.79
N SER A 80 8.16 -6.69 -6.42
CA SER A 80 6.97 -6.18 -7.14
C SER A 80 6.93 -4.64 -7.17
N SER A 81 7.27 -3.98 -6.06
CA SER A 81 7.33 -2.51 -6.01
C SER A 81 8.42 -1.92 -6.91
N GLU A 82 9.54 -2.62 -7.08
CA GLU A 82 10.62 -2.21 -7.99
C GLU A 82 10.22 -2.41 -9.46
N GLU A 83 9.55 -3.52 -9.76
CA GLU A 83 9.00 -3.79 -11.09
C GLU A 83 7.94 -2.76 -11.51
N GLU A 84 7.02 -2.38 -10.62
CA GLU A 84 6.06 -1.30 -10.85
C GLU A 84 6.75 0.05 -11.11
N LYS A 85 7.78 0.41 -10.33
CA LYS A 85 8.54 1.64 -10.55
C LYS A 85 9.29 1.64 -11.88
N ASN A 86 9.74 0.47 -12.31
CA ASN A 86 10.43 0.29 -13.59
C ASN A 86 9.46 0.04 -14.76
N GLN A 87 8.15 0.07 -14.52
CA GLN A 87 7.16 -0.09 -15.56
C GLN A 87 7.25 1.10 -16.53
N LYS A 88 7.47 0.74 -17.79
CA LYS A 88 7.64 1.68 -18.90
C LYS A 88 6.26 1.96 -19.52
N HIS A 89 5.87 3.22 -19.57
CA HIS A 89 4.61 3.70 -20.15
C HIS A 89 4.87 4.43 -21.47
N ARG A 90 3.91 4.40 -22.40
CA ARG A 90 3.99 5.16 -23.65
C ARG A 90 3.23 6.48 -23.51
N CYS A 91 3.90 7.59 -23.78
CA CYS A 91 3.26 8.90 -23.79
C CYS A 91 2.26 8.98 -24.96
N PRO A 92 0.97 9.30 -24.73
CA PRO A 92 0.00 9.38 -25.83
C PRO A 92 0.25 10.54 -26.82
N ALA A 93 1.03 11.56 -26.43
CA ALA A 93 1.30 12.72 -27.28
C ALA A 93 2.49 12.53 -28.23
N CYS A 94 3.61 11.97 -27.74
CA CYS A 94 4.83 11.76 -28.53
C CYS A 94 5.14 10.29 -28.82
N PHE A 95 4.34 9.36 -28.29
CA PHE A 95 4.50 7.91 -28.40
C PHE A 95 5.81 7.33 -27.84
N GLN A 96 6.63 8.15 -27.19
CA GLN A 96 7.87 7.71 -26.55
C GLN A 96 7.61 6.98 -25.25
N THR A 97 8.46 6.01 -24.97
CA THR A 97 8.46 5.25 -23.73
C THR A 97 9.09 6.08 -22.61
N THR A 98 8.43 6.14 -21.46
CA THR A 98 8.80 6.95 -20.31
C THR A 98 8.47 6.20 -19.01
N ARG A 99 9.08 6.57 -17.87
CA ARG A 99 8.76 5.95 -16.58
C ARG A 99 7.51 6.58 -15.99
N GLN A 100 6.82 5.85 -15.10
CA GLN A 100 5.67 6.38 -14.38
C GLN A 100 5.99 7.69 -13.63
N SER A 101 7.20 7.81 -13.07
CA SER A 101 7.69 9.01 -12.38
C SER A 101 7.78 10.26 -13.25
N ASP A 102 7.91 10.07 -14.57
CA ASP A 102 8.17 11.14 -15.55
C ASP A 102 6.86 11.60 -16.23
N LEU A 103 5.76 10.91 -15.95
CA LEU A 103 4.42 11.30 -16.36
C LEU A 103 3.87 12.41 -15.45
N ARG A 104 3.11 13.32 -16.05
CA ARG A 104 2.37 14.38 -15.37
C ARG A 104 0.93 14.33 -15.86
N SER A 105 -0.01 14.57 -14.95
CA SER A 105 -1.44 14.60 -15.24
C SER A 105 -2.10 15.78 -14.55
N LEU A 106 -3.19 16.28 -15.15
CA LEU A 106 -4.09 17.22 -14.48
C LEU A 106 -5.16 16.44 -13.71
N SER A 107 -6.12 17.11 -13.08
CA SER A 107 -7.21 16.43 -12.35
C SER A 107 -8.09 15.54 -13.25
N CYS A 108 -8.03 15.72 -14.58
CA CYS A 108 -8.63 14.83 -15.57
C CYS A 108 -7.92 13.47 -15.72
N LYS A 109 -6.84 13.19 -14.96
CA LYS A 109 -6.07 11.95 -14.90
C LYS A 109 -5.37 11.50 -16.18
N HIS A 110 -5.56 12.18 -17.31
CA HIS A 110 -4.76 11.97 -18.51
C HIS A 110 -3.29 12.32 -18.27
N ALA A 111 -2.41 11.36 -18.53
CA ALA A 111 -1.00 11.45 -18.23
C ALA A 111 -0.13 11.53 -19.49
N PHE A 112 0.83 12.45 -19.50
CA PHE A 112 1.77 12.67 -20.60
C PHE A 112 3.17 12.89 -20.02
N CYS A 113 4.21 12.65 -20.81
CA CYS A 113 5.59 12.86 -20.34
C CYS A 113 5.86 14.35 -20.09
N GLY A 114 6.75 14.64 -19.13
CA GLY A 114 7.13 16.01 -18.75
C GLY A 114 7.56 16.88 -19.95
N ASN A 115 8.31 16.32 -20.90
CA ASN A 115 8.74 17.04 -22.09
C ASN A 115 7.56 17.53 -22.96
N CYS A 116 6.51 16.71 -23.12
CA CYS A 116 5.32 17.12 -23.86
C CYS A 116 4.56 18.24 -23.12
N TRP A 117 4.49 18.17 -21.79
CA TRP A 117 3.92 19.24 -20.97
C TRP A 117 4.70 20.55 -21.09
N VAL A 118 6.03 20.52 -20.98
CA VAL A 118 6.88 21.71 -21.14
C VAL A 118 6.64 22.34 -22.52
N ARG A 119 6.63 21.54 -23.58
CA ARG A 119 6.39 22.03 -24.94
C ARG A 119 5.00 22.67 -25.09
N GLN A 120 3.97 22.05 -24.51
CA GLN A 120 2.60 22.55 -24.53
C GLN A 120 2.47 23.87 -23.75
N ILE A 121 3.11 23.97 -22.59
CA ILE A 121 3.13 25.18 -21.75
C ILE A 121 3.80 26.33 -22.52
N VAL A 122 5.02 26.10 -23.02
CA VAL A 122 5.77 27.12 -23.77
C VAL A 122 4.99 27.59 -25.00
N SER A 123 4.41 26.66 -25.77
CA SER A 123 3.57 27.00 -26.93
C SER A 123 2.32 27.81 -26.52
N SER A 124 1.71 27.47 -25.39
CA SER A 124 0.55 28.22 -24.85
C SER A 124 0.94 29.63 -24.36
N MET A 125 2.19 29.83 -23.92
CA MET A 125 2.69 31.14 -23.49
C MET A 125 3.06 32.06 -24.65
N GLN A 126 3.61 31.53 -25.74
CA GLN A 126 3.96 32.29 -26.95
C GLN A 126 2.72 32.81 -27.70
N ASN A 127 1.59 32.11 -27.57
CA ASN A 127 0.30 32.61 -28.00
C ASN A 127 -0.20 33.61 -26.95
N HIS A 128 0.14 34.90 -27.11
CA HIS A 128 -0.09 36.05 -26.21
C HIS A 128 -1.52 36.26 -25.62
N ASN A 129 -2.46 35.32 -25.80
CA ASN A 129 -3.86 35.42 -25.41
C ASN A 129 -4.44 34.16 -24.70
N ALA A 130 -3.63 33.14 -24.38
CA ALA A 130 -4.15 31.90 -23.80
C ALA A 130 -3.87 31.80 -22.29
N ASP A 131 -4.73 32.33 -21.42
CA ASP A 131 -4.57 32.26 -19.94
C ASP A 131 -4.76 30.88 -19.31
N LYS A 132 -4.96 29.87 -20.16
CA LYS A 132 -5.33 28.51 -19.78
C LYS A 132 -4.55 27.53 -20.65
N ILE A 133 -3.90 26.57 -20.02
CA ILE A 133 -3.24 25.45 -20.69
C ILE A 133 -4.24 24.31 -20.81
N ARG A 134 -4.45 23.78 -22.02
CA ARG A 134 -5.40 22.67 -22.26
C ARG A 134 -4.72 21.31 -22.07
N CYS A 135 -5.47 20.33 -21.59
CA CYS A 135 -5.07 18.93 -21.65
C CYS A 135 -4.81 18.51 -23.12
N MET A 136 -3.77 17.71 -23.35
CA MET A 136 -3.39 17.23 -24.69
C MET A 136 -4.28 16.07 -25.19
N GLN A 137 -5.16 15.52 -24.36
CA GLN A 137 -6.04 14.42 -24.77
C GLN A 137 -7.16 14.93 -25.70
N PRO A 138 -7.42 14.27 -26.85
CA PRO A 138 -8.57 14.58 -27.68
C PRO A 138 -9.87 14.56 -26.87
N TYR A 139 -10.74 15.54 -27.12
CA TYR A 139 -12.04 15.68 -26.46
C TYR A 139 -11.99 15.93 -24.93
N CYS A 140 -10.82 16.21 -24.35
CA CYS A 140 -10.72 16.64 -22.96
C CYS A 140 -10.90 18.17 -22.85
N SER A 141 -11.86 18.60 -22.03
CA SER A 141 -12.15 20.02 -21.79
C SER A 141 -11.42 20.60 -20.58
N HIS A 142 -10.52 19.84 -19.94
CA HIS A 142 -9.84 20.26 -18.72
C HIS A 142 -8.74 21.30 -18.99
N LEU A 143 -8.69 22.33 -18.14
CA LEU A 143 -7.84 23.51 -18.28
C LEU A 143 -7.06 23.74 -16.99
N LEU A 144 -5.78 24.08 -17.11
CA LEU A 144 -4.94 24.56 -16.01
C LEU A 144 -4.81 26.08 -16.12
N LEU A 145 -5.06 26.83 -15.04
CA LEU A 145 -4.88 28.29 -15.02
C LEU A 145 -3.39 28.65 -14.96
N LYS A 146 -2.94 29.66 -15.70
CA LYS A 146 -1.53 30.12 -15.71
C LYS A 146 -0.94 30.41 -14.31
N GLN A 147 -1.77 30.90 -13.39
CA GLN A 147 -1.38 31.21 -12.01
C GLN A 147 -1.06 29.95 -11.18
N GLU A 148 -1.61 28.80 -11.55
CA GLU A 148 -1.34 27.50 -10.92
C GLU A 148 -0.14 26.78 -11.57
N ALA A 149 0.14 27.06 -12.85
CA ALA A 149 1.27 26.51 -13.60
C ALA A 149 2.64 27.05 -13.11
N THR A 150 2.67 28.27 -12.57
CA THR A 150 3.89 28.88 -12.01
C THR A 150 4.34 28.23 -10.70
N LEU A 151 3.40 27.70 -9.90
CA LEU A 151 3.68 26.90 -8.71
C LEU A 151 4.16 25.48 -9.05
N THR A 152 3.83 24.96 -10.24
CA THR A 152 4.28 23.63 -10.70
C THR A 152 5.68 23.66 -11.33
N LEU A 153 6.08 24.77 -11.96
CA LEU A 153 7.39 24.94 -12.60
C LEU A 153 8.55 25.16 -11.61
N THR A 154 8.30 25.81 -10.47
CA THR A 154 9.32 25.98 -9.40
C THR A 154 9.69 24.67 -8.72
N LEU A 155 8.80 23.67 -8.71
CA LEU A 155 9.07 22.33 -8.15
C LEU A 155 9.90 21.42 -9.09
N THR A 156 9.94 21.70 -10.39
CA THR A 156 10.73 20.90 -11.35
C THR A 156 12.14 21.43 -11.61
N LEU A 157 12.44 22.70 -11.27
CA LEU A 157 13.77 23.31 -11.45
C LEU A 157 14.66 23.24 -10.20
N THR A 158 14.16 22.79 -9.05
CA THR A 158 14.93 22.65 -7.80
C THR A 158 15.38 21.22 -7.50
N LEU A 159 15.09 20.26 -8.39
CA LEU A 159 15.46 18.85 -8.26
C LEU A 159 16.30 18.33 -9.44
N THR A 160 17.23 19.18 -9.91
CA THR A 160 18.44 18.77 -10.65
C THR A 160 19.65 19.20 -9.85
#